data_AF-A0A023FM46-F1
#
_entry.id   AF-A0A023FM46-F1
#
_cell.length_a   1.000
_cell.length_b   1.000
_cell.length_c   1.000
_cell.angle_alpha   90.00
_cell.angle_beta   90.00
_cell.angle_gamma   90.00
#
_symmetry.space_group_name_H-M   'P 1'
#
loop_
_entity.id
_entity.type
_entity.pdbx_description
1 polymer ?
#
loop_
_entity_poly.entity_id
_entity_poly.type
_entity_poly.pdbx_seq_one_letter_code
_entity_poly.pdbx_strand_id
1 'polypeptide(L)'
;MHDPSAQEEHVMLLGDEGLRAGGQALRLGFVAGVVLRERLPSFERMLWRVCRGNVFLRQAAIETPLEDPVTGDQVYKTVFIIFFQGEQLKTRVKKICEGFRATLYPCPETPADRREMSIGVMTRIEDLNTVLGQTQDHRHRVLVAAAKNIKNWFVKVRKIKAIYHALNLFNLDVTQKCLIAECWCAVSDLEKIQMALHRGTDRGGNTVPSILNRMETKETPPTYNRTNRFTVGFQNIVDAYAVPSYREVNPAPFTIITFPFLFAVMFGDAGHGTLMFLFALWMVLKEKALLAEKSDNEIWNTFFGGRYIILLMGIFSMYTGLIYNDTFSKSFNIFGSSWFVAKKSIYQEHEQLDPVDNYMGTPYPFGVDPVWQLATNKI
;
A
#
# COMPACT_ATOMS: atom_id res chain seq x y z
N MET A 1 -21.90 6.01 56.72
CA MET A 1 -22.62 5.10 57.63
C MET A 1 -22.08 3.72 57.38
N HIS A 2 -21.17 3.32 58.26
CA HIS A 2 -20.40 2.09 58.21
C HIS A 2 -21.13 1.12 59.13
N ASP A 3 -21.65 0.01 58.61
CA ASP A 3 -22.18 -1.06 59.45
C ASP A 3 -21.00 -1.94 59.89
N PRO A 4 -20.61 -1.95 61.18
CA PRO A 4 -19.46 -2.72 61.66
C PRO A 4 -19.80 -4.21 61.91
N SER A 5 -21.07 -4.60 61.78
CA SER A 5 -21.55 -5.92 62.20
C SER A 5 -21.28 -7.05 61.19
N ALA A 6 -20.94 -6.73 59.93
CA ALA A 6 -20.73 -7.73 58.88
C ALA A 6 -19.29 -8.31 58.81
N GLN A 7 -18.34 -7.78 59.59
CA GLN A 7 -16.94 -8.25 59.57
C GLN A 7 -16.62 -9.34 60.62
N GLU A 8 -17.49 -9.56 61.61
CA GLU A 8 -17.24 -10.53 62.67
C GLU A 8 -17.77 -11.95 62.35
N GLU A 9 -18.70 -12.11 61.40
CA GLU A 9 -19.32 -13.42 61.13
C GLU A 9 -18.46 -14.40 60.30
N HIS A 10 -17.35 -13.96 59.70
CA HIS A 10 -16.53 -14.84 58.85
C HIS A 10 -15.30 -15.46 59.55
N VAL A 11 -15.11 -15.23 60.85
CA VAL A 11 -13.99 -15.77 61.64
C VAL A 11 -14.32 -17.09 62.36
N MET A 12 -15.58 -17.53 62.35
CA MET A 12 -16.06 -18.74 63.05
C MET A 12 -16.33 -19.93 62.10
N LEU A 13 -15.39 -20.29 61.23
CA LEU A 13 -15.53 -21.46 60.33
C LEU A 13 -14.46 -22.54 60.51
N LEU A 14 -13.79 -22.54 61.66
CA LEU A 14 -13.11 -23.70 62.22
C LEU A 14 -13.49 -23.79 63.70
N GLY A 15 -14.67 -24.36 63.93
CA GLY A 15 -15.10 -24.80 65.24
C GLY A 15 -14.07 -25.77 65.82
N ASP A 16 -13.74 -25.52 67.07
CA ASP A 16 -12.90 -26.34 67.94
C ASP A 16 -13.62 -27.65 68.26
N GLU A 17 -13.70 -28.59 67.32
CA GLU A 17 -13.98 -30.00 67.59
C GLU A 17 -13.23 -30.93 66.61
N GLY A 18 -12.11 -31.45 67.08
CA GLY A 18 -11.84 -32.90 66.99
C GLY A 18 -11.33 -33.51 65.68
N LEU A 19 -10.08 -33.24 65.29
CA LEU A 19 -9.18 -34.29 64.79
C LEU A 19 -7.78 -34.13 65.40
N ARG A 20 -7.66 -34.55 66.66
CA ARG A 20 -6.36 -34.83 67.28
C ARG A 20 -5.81 -36.13 66.71
N ALA A 21 -4.98 -36.01 65.69
CA ALA A 21 -3.95 -36.98 65.37
C ALA A 21 -2.60 -36.25 65.38
N GLY A 22 -1.93 -36.23 66.53
CA GLY A 22 -0.52 -35.83 66.66
C GLY A 22 -0.20 -34.33 66.57
N GLY A 23 -0.51 -33.56 67.61
CA GLY A 23 0.34 -32.51 68.21
C GLY A 23 1.04 -31.40 67.39
N GLN A 24 0.89 -31.29 66.07
CA GLN A 24 1.47 -30.21 65.27
C GLN A 24 0.37 -29.35 64.65
N ALA A 25 0.46 -28.03 64.83
CA ALA A 25 -0.38 -27.07 64.13
C ALA A 25 -0.30 -27.32 62.61
N LEU A 26 -1.44 -27.62 61.97
CA LEU A 26 -1.52 -27.80 60.53
C LEU A 26 -1.13 -26.50 59.81
N ARG A 27 0.12 -26.41 59.35
CA ARG A 27 0.60 -25.30 58.53
C ARG A 27 0.19 -25.53 57.07
N LEU A 28 -0.91 -24.91 56.66
CA LEU A 28 -1.38 -24.90 55.27
C LEU A 28 -0.51 -23.94 54.44
N GLY A 29 0.05 -24.44 53.34
CA GLY A 29 0.74 -23.61 52.36
C GLY A 29 -0.20 -23.25 51.21
N PHE A 30 0.02 -22.10 50.58
CA PHE A 30 -0.68 -21.73 49.36
C PHE A 30 0.26 -21.19 48.29
N VAL A 31 -0.18 -21.28 47.04
CA VAL A 31 0.48 -20.67 45.87
C VAL A 31 -0.59 -19.94 45.06
N ALA A 32 -0.30 -18.70 44.69
CA ALA A 32 -1.16 -17.88 43.84
C ALA A 32 -0.45 -17.56 42.51
N GLY A 33 -1.23 -17.50 41.43
CA GLY A 33 -0.71 -17.22 40.11
C GLY A 33 -1.80 -16.91 39.10
N VAL A 34 -1.36 -16.70 37.87
CA VAL A 34 -2.24 -16.35 36.75
C VAL A 34 -1.97 -17.33 35.60
N VAL A 35 -3.04 -17.85 35.00
CA VAL A 35 -2.99 -18.78 33.86
C VAL A 35 -3.93 -18.31 32.74
N LEU A 36 -3.64 -18.69 31.50
CA LEU A 36 -4.53 -18.47 30.36
C LEU A 36 -5.85 -19.21 30.58
N ARG A 37 -6.98 -18.52 30.32
CA ARG A 37 -8.32 -19.06 30.55
C ARG A 37 -8.58 -20.34 29.77
N GLU A 38 -8.07 -20.43 28.54
CA GLU A 38 -8.22 -21.60 27.67
C GLU A 38 -7.55 -22.87 28.24
N ARG A 39 -6.47 -22.70 29.01
CA ARG A 39 -5.71 -23.81 29.59
C ARG A 39 -6.23 -24.25 30.95
N LEU A 40 -7.19 -23.52 31.52
CA LEU A 40 -7.72 -23.73 32.86
C LEU A 40 -8.35 -25.13 33.06
N PRO A 41 -9.19 -25.66 32.15
CA PRO A 41 -9.78 -27.00 32.36
C PRO A 41 -8.74 -28.12 32.35
N SER A 42 -7.71 -27.99 31.50
CA SER A 42 -6.60 -28.95 31.43
C SER A 42 -5.69 -28.85 32.66
N PHE A 43 -5.47 -27.63 33.16
CA PHE A 43 -4.69 -27.36 34.37
C PHE A 43 -5.33 -27.99 35.61
N GLU A 44 -6.64 -27.80 35.81
CA GLU A 44 -7.40 -28.36 36.93
C GLU A 44 -7.36 -29.90 36.93
N ARG A 45 -7.61 -30.52 35.77
CA ARG A 45 -7.55 -31.98 35.61
C ARG A 45 -6.17 -32.55 35.93
N MET A 46 -5.10 -31.88 35.51
CA MET A 46 -3.73 -32.32 35.80
C MET A 46 -3.40 -32.18 37.28
N LEU A 47 -3.80 -31.07 37.90
CA LEU A 47 -3.62 -30.83 39.34
C LEU A 47 -4.31 -31.93 40.17
N TRP A 48 -5.57 -32.24 39.84
CA TRP A 48 -6.34 -33.29 40.51
C TRP A 48 -5.68 -34.67 40.40
N ARG A 49 -5.24 -35.05 39.19
CA ARG A 49 -4.63 -36.36 38.92
C ARG A 49 -3.31 -36.56 39.65
N VAL A 50 -2.42 -35.57 39.64
CA VAL A 50 -1.08 -35.68 40.25
C VAL A 50 -1.14 -35.60 41.77
N CYS A 51 -2.04 -34.77 42.30
CA CYS A 51 -2.19 -34.56 43.74
C CYS A 51 -3.22 -35.50 44.40
N ARG A 52 -3.86 -36.39 43.63
CA ARG A 52 -4.88 -37.36 44.10
C ARG A 52 -6.01 -36.70 44.91
N GLY A 53 -6.40 -35.49 44.55
CA GLY A 53 -7.44 -34.73 45.24
C GLY A 53 -7.01 -34.06 46.56
N ASN A 54 -5.75 -34.15 46.98
CA ASN A 54 -5.25 -33.56 48.24
C ASN A 54 -4.94 -32.05 48.14
N VAL A 55 -5.51 -31.35 47.17
CA VAL A 55 -5.20 -29.95 46.86
C VAL A 55 -6.49 -29.21 46.56
N PHE A 56 -6.67 -28.03 47.15
CA PHE A 56 -7.85 -27.21 46.99
C PHE A 56 -7.57 -26.02 46.07
N LEU A 57 -8.27 -25.95 44.94
CA LEU A 57 -8.14 -24.89 43.94
C LEU A 57 -9.31 -23.91 44.05
N ARG A 58 -9.02 -22.62 44.08
CA ARG A 58 -10.00 -21.55 43.87
C ARG A 58 -9.54 -20.69 42.69
N GLN A 59 -10.49 -20.22 41.90
CA GLN A 59 -10.23 -19.45 40.70
C GLN A 59 -11.10 -18.20 40.63
N ALA A 60 -10.57 -17.13 40.05
CA ALA A 60 -11.27 -15.87 39.79
C ALA A 60 -10.90 -15.37 38.39
N ALA A 61 -11.90 -15.17 37.54
CA ALA A 61 -11.69 -14.71 36.16
C ALA A 61 -11.35 -13.22 36.13
N ILE A 62 -10.35 -12.83 35.33
CA ILE A 62 -10.06 -11.41 35.04
C ILE A 62 -10.93 -11.00 33.85
N GLU A 63 -11.83 -10.04 34.02
CA GLU A 63 -12.75 -9.62 32.97
C GLU A 63 -12.06 -8.87 31.84
N THR A 64 -11.03 -8.08 32.16
CA THR A 64 -10.26 -7.32 31.16
C THR A 64 -9.22 -8.20 30.47
N PRO A 65 -9.13 -8.19 29.13
CA PRO A 65 -8.02 -8.83 28.44
C PRO A 65 -6.70 -8.11 28.80
N LEU A 66 -5.64 -8.89 28.90
CA LEU A 66 -4.29 -8.39 29.20
C LEU A 66 -3.39 -8.70 28.01
N GLU A 67 -2.50 -7.77 27.68
CA GLU A 67 -1.50 -7.97 26.64
C GLU A 67 -0.45 -8.99 27.11
N ASP A 68 -0.16 -9.98 26.28
CA ASP A 68 0.93 -10.91 26.53
C ASP A 68 2.28 -10.20 26.26
N PRO A 69 3.20 -10.13 27.24
CA PRO A 69 4.49 -9.46 27.06
C PRO A 69 5.37 -10.08 25.97
N VAL A 70 5.10 -11.31 25.51
CA VAL A 70 5.91 -11.99 24.48
C VAL A 70 5.27 -11.90 23.10
N THR A 71 3.95 -12.04 22.98
CA THR A 71 3.27 -12.05 21.68
C THR A 71 2.62 -10.72 21.31
N GLY A 72 2.33 -9.86 22.28
CA GLY A 72 1.56 -8.63 22.08
C GLY A 72 0.06 -8.86 21.89
N ASP A 73 -0.42 -10.09 22.04
CA ASP A 73 -1.83 -10.42 21.86
C ASP A 73 -2.66 -10.13 23.11
N GLN A 74 -3.91 -9.73 22.90
CA GLN A 74 -4.90 -9.55 23.96
C GLN A 74 -5.43 -10.91 24.40
N VAL A 75 -5.05 -11.35 25.61
CA VAL A 75 -5.41 -12.67 26.13
C VAL A 75 -6.21 -12.57 27.43
N TYR A 76 -7.23 -13.43 27.54
CA TYR A 76 -7.99 -13.56 28.78
C TYR A 76 -7.26 -14.47 29.76
N LYS A 77 -6.97 -13.93 30.94
CA LYS A 77 -6.32 -14.65 32.02
C LYS A 77 -7.28 -14.89 33.19
N THR A 78 -6.96 -15.88 34.01
CA THR A 78 -7.69 -16.26 35.21
C THR A 78 -6.70 -16.37 36.36
N VAL A 79 -7.02 -15.76 37.50
CA VAL A 79 -6.26 -15.87 38.75
C VAL A 79 -6.63 -17.18 39.42
N PHE A 80 -5.66 -17.88 39.98
CA PHE A 80 -5.89 -19.06 40.78
C PHE A 80 -5.12 -18.98 42.10
N ILE A 81 -5.68 -19.63 43.13
CA ILE A 81 -5.01 -19.91 44.40
C ILE A 81 -5.17 -21.40 44.72
N ILE A 82 -4.05 -22.03 45.06
CA ILE A 82 -3.95 -23.46 45.33
C ILE A 82 -3.49 -23.64 46.77
N PHE A 83 -4.30 -24.30 47.59
CA PHE A 83 -3.96 -24.67 48.96
C PHE A 83 -3.51 -26.14 49.01
N PHE A 84 -2.41 -26.39 49.72
CA PHE A 84 -1.84 -27.73 49.89
C PHE A 84 -1.18 -27.86 51.26
N GLN A 85 -1.02 -29.10 51.71
CA GLN A 85 -0.33 -29.43 52.95
C GLN A 85 0.94 -30.23 52.66
N GLY A 86 2.08 -29.76 53.16
CA GLY A 86 3.38 -30.43 53.02
C GLY A 86 4.22 -29.98 51.82
N GLU A 87 5.55 -30.04 51.98
CA GLU A 87 6.51 -29.53 51.00
C GLU A 87 6.60 -30.37 49.71
N GLN A 88 6.34 -31.67 49.80
CA GLN A 88 6.33 -32.54 48.61
C GLN A 88 5.22 -32.18 47.62
N LEU A 89 4.05 -31.74 48.11
CA LEU A 89 2.97 -31.26 47.24
C LEU A 89 3.32 -29.88 46.67
N LYS A 90 3.94 -28.99 47.44
CA LYS A 90 4.41 -27.67 46.96
C LYS A 90 5.30 -27.78 45.73
N THR A 91 6.28 -28.67 45.75
CA THR A 91 7.22 -28.86 44.62
C THR A 91 6.52 -29.44 43.39
N ARG A 92 5.57 -30.38 43.57
CA ARG A 92 4.76 -30.91 42.46
C ARG A 92 3.86 -29.84 41.84
N VAL A 93 3.16 -29.04 42.65
CA VAL A 93 2.29 -27.95 42.18
C VAL A 93 3.08 -26.91 41.40
N LYS A 94 4.27 -26.50 41.88
CA LYS A 94 5.14 -25.56 41.16
C LYS A 94 5.55 -26.09 39.77
N LYS A 95 5.97 -27.36 39.67
CA LYS A 95 6.31 -27.99 38.38
C LYS A 95 5.13 -28.02 37.41
N ILE A 96 3.91 -28.24 37.90
CA ILE A 96 2.70 -28.18 37.07
C ILE A 96 2.46 -26.73 36.59
N CYS A 97 2.58 -25.74 37.48
CA CYS A 97 2.42 -24.33 37.11
C CYS A 97 3.43 -23.90 36.03
N GLU A 98 4.69 -24.29 36.17
CA GLU A 98 5.74 -24.06 35.16
C GLU A 98 5.42 -24.75 33.83
N GLY A 99 4.96 -26.01 33.86
CA GLY A 99 4.59 -26.77 32.66
C GLY A 99 3.45 -26.16 31.85
N PHE A 100 2.48 -25.53 32.52
CA PHE A 100 1.37 -24.81 31.86
C PHE A 100 1.71 -23.35 31.50
N ARG A 101 2.94 -22.90 31.79
CA ARG A 101 3.41 -21.50 31.65
C ARG A 101 2.58 -20.52 32.47
N ALA A 102 2.15 -20.93 33.67
CA ALA A 102 1.49 -20.04 34.61
C ALA A 102 2.52 -19.15 35.32
N THR A 103 2.24 -17.87 35.47
CA THR A 103 3.09 -16.93 36.21
C THR A 103 2.71 -16.95 37.69
N LEU A 104 3.65 -17.33 38.55
CA LEU A 104 3.46 -17.41 40.00
C LEU A 104 3.90 -16.10 40.66
N TYR A 105 3.11 -15.61 41.61
CA TYR A 105 3.42 -14.40 42.39
C TYR A 105 3.65 -14.74 43.85
N PRO A 106 4.68 -14.17 44.50
CA PRO A 106 4.86 -14.31 45.94
C PRO A 106 3.79 -13.48 46.66
N CYS A 107 2.88 -14.16 47.37
CA CYS A 107 1.80 -13.52 48.11
C CYS A 107 2.06 -13.71 49.62
N PRO A 108 2.16 -12.63 50.41
CA PRO A 108 2.35 -12.72 51.87
C PRO A 108 1.20 -13.44 52.57
N GLU A 109 1.49 -14.16 53.66
CA GLU A 109 0.49 -14.92 54.40
C GLU A 109 -0.40 -13.99 55.26
N THR A 110 0.20 -12.97 55.87
CA THR A 110 -0.53 -12.04 56.76
C THR A 110 -1.39 -11.04 55.96
N PRO A 111 -2.56 -10.65 56.46
CA PRO A 111 -3.38 -9.61 55.82
C PRO A 111 -2.72 -8.22 55.79
N ALA A 112 -1.93 -7.89 56.82
CA ALA A 112 -1.25 -6.60 56.93
C ALA A 112 -0.16 -6.45 55.84
N ASP A 113 0.72 -7.44 55.69
CA ASP A 113 1.80 -7.41 54.69
C ASP A 113 1.25 -7.43 53.26
N ARG A 114 0.10 -8.09 53.04
CA ARG A 114 -0.61 -8.05 51.74
C ARG A 114 -1.08 -6.64 51.38
N ARG A 115 -1.62 -5.89 52.36
CA ARG A 115 -2.05 -4.50 52.14
C ARG A 115 -0.85 -3.60 51.87
N GLU A 116 0.25 -3.77 52.61
CA GLU A 116 1.50 -3.04 52.37
C GLU A 116 2.08 -3.32 50.98
N MET A 117 2.17 -4.59 50.58
CA MET A 117 2.65 -4.98 49.26
C MET A 117 1.77 -4.42 48.14
N SER A 118 0.43 -4.42 48.32
CA SER A 118 -0.49 -3.84 47.34
C SER A 118 -0.25 -2.34 47.15
N ILE A 119 -0.03 -1.59 48.23
CA ILE A 119 0.26 -0.15 48.18
C ILE A 119 1.63 0.09 47.51
N GLY A 120 2.64 -0.71 47.85
CA GLY A 120 3.97 -0.65 47.23
C GLY A 120 3.97 -0.99 45.74
N VAL A 121 3.12 -1.92 45.30
CA VAL A 121 2.96 -2.24 43.87
C VAL A 121 2.21 -1.13 43.15
N MET A 122 1.16 -0.56 43.76
CA MET A 122 0.39 0.53 43.15
C MET A 122 1.26 1.77 42.90
N THR A 123 2.05 2.18 43.90
CA THR A 123 3.00 3.30 43.76
C THR A 123 4.04 3.06 42.67
N ARG A 124 4.61 1.84 42.60
CA ARG A 124 5.53 1.48 41.50
C ARG A 124 4.86 1.49 40.12
N ILE A 125 3.60 1.09 40.02
CA ILE A 125 2.84 1.16 38.76
C ILE A 125 2.64 2.61 38.34
N GLU A 126 2.31 3.49 39.28
CA GLU A 126 2.20 4.93 39.02
C GLU A 126 3.53 5.51 38.52
N ASP A 127 4.63 5.22 39.22
CA ASP A 127 5.97 5.65 38.81
C ASP A 127 6.32 5.14 37.40
N LEU A 128 6.09 3.86 37.11
CA LEU A 128 6.33 3.28 35.79
C LEU A 128 5.49 3.94 34.70
N ASN A 129 4.23 4.26 34.98
CA ASN A 129 3.36 4.97 34.05
C ASN A 129 3.87 6.38 33.76
N THR A 130 4.39 7.09 34.77
CA THR A 130 5.01 8.41 34.55
C THR A 130 6.26 8.33 33.66
N VAL A 131 7.14 7.35 33.91
CA VAL A 131 8.35 7.13 33.10
C VAL A 131 8.00 6.73 31.67
N LEU A 132 7.00 5.86 31.49
CA LEU A 132 6.53 5.43 30.18
C LEU A 132 5.98 6.62 29.38
N GLY A 133 5.16 7.47 30.01
CA GLY A 133 4.65 8.69 29.40
C GLY A 133 5.76 9.64 28.97
N GLN A 134 6.70 9.95 29.87
CA GLN A 134 7.84 10.81 29.56
C GLN A 134 8.72 10.27 28.42
N THR A 135 8.93 8.95 28.39
CA THR A 135 9.71 8.28 27.33
C THR A 135 8.98 8.34 26.00
N GLN A 136 7.67 8.13 26.00
CA GLN A 136 6.83 8.24 24.80
C GLN A 136 6.84 9.67 24.23
N ASP A 137 6.75 10.69 25.10
CA ASP A 137 6.80 12.09 24.70
C ASP A 137 8.18 12.49 24.18
N HIS A 138 9.25 12.01 24.83
CA HIS A 138 10.61 12.21 24.33
C HIS A 138 10.77 11.58 22.94
N ARG A 139 10.36 10.32 22.78
CA ARG A 139 10.36 9.62 21.48
C ARG A 139 9.58 10.39 20.43
N HIS A 140 8.37 10.86 20.75
CA HIS A 140 7.55 11.61 19.81
C HIS A 140 8.22 12.91 19.37
N ARG A 141 8.81 13.68 20.31
CA ARG A 141 9.55 14.91 20.00
C ARG A 141 10.71 14.66 19.06
N VAL A 142 11.51 13.62 19.31
CA VAL A 142 12.64 13.23 18.45
C VAL A 142 12.13 12.82 17.06
N LEU A 143 11.06 12.03 16.99
CA LEU A 143 10.47 11.60 15.71
C LEU A 143 9.94 12.77 14.90
N VAL A 144 9.26 13.74 15.51
CA VAL A 144 8.77 14.94 14.83
C VAL A 144 9.92 15.80 14.32
N ALA A 145 11.00 15.96 15.10
CA ALA A 145 12.19 16.68 14.66
C ALA A 145 12.88 15.98 13.48
N ALA A 146 13.01 14.65 13.52
CA ALA A 146 13.59 13.86 12.44
C ALA A 146 12.71 13.86 11.17
N ALA A 147 11.39 13.75 11.32
CA ALA A 147 10.44 13.69 10.21
C ALA A 147 10.43 14.96 9.34
N LYS A 148 10.76 16.12 9.92
CA LYS A 148 10.90 17.38 9.16
C LYS A 148 12.07 17.31 8.17
N ASN A 149 13.16 16.65 8.53
CA ASN A 149 14.41 16.66 7.75
C ASN A 149 14.63 15.39 6.91
N ILE A 150 13.93 14.29 7.21
CA ILE A 150 14.16 12.98 6.61
C ILE A 150 14.10 13.01 5.07
N LYS A 151 13.14 13.75 4.48
CA LYS A 151 13.02 13.88 3.02
C LYS A 151 14.25 14.55 2.41
N ASN A 152 14.78 15.60 3.06
CA ASN A 152 15.99 16.28 2.59
C ASN A 152 17.22 15.39 2.74
N TRP A 153 17.36 14.69 3.86
CA TRP A 153 18.45 13.73 4.07
C TRP A 153 18.44 12.62 3.02
N PHE A 154 17.27 12.04 2.70
CA PHE A 154 17.15 11.06 1.63
C PHE A 154 17.60 11.62 0.27
N VAL A 155 17.17 12.83 -0.09
CA VAL A 155 17.59 13.46 -1.35
C VAL A 155 19.11 13.67 -1.37
N LYS A 156 19.70 14.17 -0.28
CA LYS A 156 21.15 14.39 -0.18
C LYS A 156 21.93 13.08 -0.31
N VAL A 157 21.57 12.06 0.48
CA VAL A 157 22.26 10.76 0.48
C VAL A 157 22.13 10.08 -0.89
N ARG A 158 20.94 10.09 -1.51
CA ARG A 158 20.75 9.53 -2.86
C ARG A 158 21.57 10.24 -3.92
N LYS A 159 21.64 11.59 -3.87
CA LYS A 159 22.48 12.37 -4.79
C LYS A 159 23.97 12.06 -4.60
N ILE A 160 24.44 12.04 -3.36
CA ILE A 160 25.85 11.71 -3.03
C ILE A 160 26.19 10.29 -3.50
N LYS A 161 25.32 9.32 -3.23
CA LYS A 161 25.48 7.94 -3.72
C LYS A 161 25.56 7.88 -5.24
N ALA A 162 24.70 8.61 -5.96
CA ALA A 162 24.73 8.67 -7.42
C ALA A 162 26.03 9.30 -7.96
N ILE A 163 26.54 10.34 -7.29
CA ILE A 163 27.82 10.96 -7.65
C ILE A 163 28.97 9.97 -7.46
N TYR A 164 29.08 9.30 -6.30
CA TYR A 164 30.11 8.30 -6.09
C TYR A 164 29.99 7.10 -7.03
N HIS A 165 28.77 6.68 -7.36
CA HIS A 165 28.56 5.63 -8.35
C HIS A 165 29.04 6.05 -9.75
N ALA A 166 28.81 7.30 -10.14
CA ALA A 166 29.35 7.85 -11.40
C ALA A 166 30.87 7.98 -11.37
N LEU A 167 31.46 8.46 -10.27
CA LEU A 167 32.92 8.57 -10.11
C LEU A 167 33.61 7.20 -10.15
N ASN A 168 32.94 6.14 -9.68
CA ASN A 168 33.47 4.77 -9.77
C ASN A 168 33.54 4.24 -11.22
N LEU A 169 32.82 4.84 -12.17
CA LEU A 169 32.91 4.51 -13.60
C LEU A 169 34.09 5.22 -14.28
N PHE A 170 34.75 6.17 -13.60
CA PHE A 170 35.84 6.94 -14.18
C PHE A 170 37.17 6.24 -13.96
N ASN A 171 38.08 6.40 -14.92
CA ASN A 171 39.42 5.90 -14.78
C ASN A 171 40.27 6.89 -13.97
N LEU A 172 41.12 6.37 -13.09
CA LEU A 172 41.98 7.17 -12.23
C LEU A 172 43.38 7.26 -12.82
N ASP A 173 43.81 8.47 -13.15
CA ASP A 173 45.20 8.72 -13.51
C ASP A 173 46.02 8.99 -12.25
N VAL A 174 46.87 8.02 -11.89
CA VAL A 174 47.72 8.06 -10.69
C VAL A 174 48.76 9.18 -10.78
N THR A 175 49.14 9.60 -12.00
CA THR A 175 50.21 10.58 -12.20
C THR A 175 49.75 12.02 -11.96
N GLN A 176 48.58 12.39 -12.46
CA GLN A 176 48.03 13.75 -12.33
C GLN A 176 47.00 13.89 -11.20
N LYS A 177 46.63 12.79 -10.53
CA LYS A 177 45.50 12.74 -9.57
C LYS A 177 44.20 13.27 -10.18
N CYS A 178 44.02 13.05 -11.47
CA CYS A 178 42.86 13.44 -12.24
C CYS A 178 41.99 12.21 -12.54
N LEU A 179 40.69 12.43 -12.74
CA LEU A 179 39.77 11.41 -13.22
C LEU A 179 39.50 11.65 -14.70
N ILE A 180 39.61 10.58 -15.49
CA ILE A 180 39.35 10.59 -16.93
C ILE A 180 38.08 9.78 -17.18
N ALA A 181 37.15 10.36 -17.93
CA ALA A 181 35.88 9.76 -18.25
C ALA A 181 35.56 9.94 -19.73
N GLU A 182 35.11 8.86 -20.37
CA GLU A 182 34.56 8.89 -21.72
C GLU A 182 33.04 8.85 -21.60
N CYS A 183 32.35 9.79 -22.25
CA CYS A 183 30.90 9.90 -22.14
C CYS A 183 30.25 10.30 -23.46
N TRP A 184 29.06 9.74 -23.69
CA TRP A 184 28.21 10.15 -24.81
C TRP A 184 27.43 11.41 -24.44
N CYS A 185 27.54 12.44 -25.28
CA CYS A 185 26.78 13.67 -25.14
C CYS A 185 26.16 14.09 -26.47
N ALA A 186 25.01 14.78 -26.41
CA ALA A 186 24.41 15.36 -27.60
C ALA A 186 25.23 16.56 -28.07
N VAL A 187 25.61 16.58 -29.35
CA VAL A 187 26.43 17.66 -29.95
C VAL A 187 25.81 19.04 -29.75
N SER A 188 24.47 19.14 -29.79
CA SER A 188 23.75 20.39 -29.57
C SER A 188 23.79 20.93 -28.14
N ASP A 189 24.12 20.10 -27.15
CA ASP A 189 24.13 20.47 -25.73
C ASP A 189 25.56 20.61 -25.18
N LEU A 190 26.57 20.57 -26.05
CA LEU A 190 27.99 20.63 -25.69
C LEU A 190 28.35 21.94 -24.95
N GLU A 191 27.85 23.07 -25.43
CA GLU A 191 28.07 24.38 -24.79
C GLU A 191 27.50 24.42 -23.35
N LYS A 192 26.32 23.81 -23.13
CA LYS A 192 25.70 23.75 -21.81
C LYS A 192 26.55 22.94 -20.83
N ILE A 193 27.17 21.87 -21.30
CA ILE A 193 28.06 21.03 -20.51
C ILE A 193 29.34 21.80 -20.16
N GLN A 194 29.95 22.48 -21.13
CA GLN A 194 31.13 23.32 -20.89
C GLN A 194 30.86 24.42 -19.86
N MET A 195 29.74 25.14 -20.00
CA MET A 195 29.34 26.15 -19.01
C MET A 195 29.11 25.56 -17.61
N ALA A 196 28.53 24.36 -17.52
CA ALA A 196 28.33 23.68 -16.24
C ALA A 196 29.66 23.26 -15.59
N LEU A 197 30.64 22.80 -16.39
CA LEU A 197 31.99 22.45 -15.94
C LEU A 197 32.77 23.68 -15.45
N HIS A 198 32.70 24.81 -16.17
CA HIS A 198 33.28 26.07 -15.74
C HIS A 198 32.70 26.53 -14.40
N ARG A 199 31.37 26.57 -14.29
CA ARG A 199 30.69 26.93 -13.03
C ARG A 199 31.05 25.97 -11.88
N GLY A 200 31.25 24.69 -12.17
CA GLY A 200 31.68 23.70 -11.18
C GLY A 200 33.11 23.97 -10.68
N THR A 201 34.00 24.34 -11.59
CA THR A 201 35.40 24.68 -11.31
C THR A 201 35.48 25.95 -10.46
N ASP A 202 34.75 27.01 -10.85
CA ASP A 202 34.71 28.29 -10.14
C ASP A 202 34.21 28.13 -8.69
N ARG A 203 33.16 27.32 -8.48
CA ARG A 203 32.64 27.03 -7.14
C ARG A 203 33.55 26.14 -6.32
N GLY A 204 34.33 25.29 -6.96
CA GLY A 204 35.31 24.43 -6.32
C GLY A 204 36.56 25.19 -5.86
N GLY A 205 36.77 26.42 -6.34
CA GLY A 205 37.99 27.19 -6.09
C GLY A 205 39.24 26.57 -6.71
N ASN A 206 39.06 25.64 -7.66
CA ASN A 206 40.16 24.95 -8.33
C ASN A 206 40.70 25.84 -9.45
N THR A 207 42.03 25.96 -9.52
CA THR A 207 42.70 26.72 -10.60
C THR A 207 42.81 25.93 -11.90
N VAL A 208 42.66 24.60 -11.84
CA VAL A 208 42.73 23.72 -13.01
C VAL A 208 41.36 23.66 -13.69
N PRO A 209 41.23 24.11 -14.95
CA PRO A 209 39.97 24.03 -15.67
C PRO A 209 39.66 22.57 -16.01
N SER A 210 38.37 22.21 -15.91
CA SER A 210 37.89 20.93 -16.44
C SER A 210 37.93 20.99 -17.97
N ILE A 211 38.64 20.03 -18.58
CA ILE A 211 38.82 19.99 -20.03
C ILE A 211 37.80 19.01 -20.64
N LEU A 212 37.10 19.43 -21.69
CA LEU A 212 36.23 18.58 -22.49
C LEU A 212 36.85 18.42 -23.89
N ASN A 213 37.33 17.23 -24.21
CA ASN A 213 37.88 16.92 -25.54
C ASN A 213 36.88 16.10 -26.36
N ARG A 214 36.73 16.43 -27.65
CA ARG A 214 35.91 15.64 -28.57
C ARG A 214 36.78 14.54 -29.17
N MET A 215 36.39 13.30 -28.93
CA MET A 215 37.06 12.12 -29.49
C MET A 215 36.29 11.58 -30.68
N GLU A 216 37.02 11.11 -31.70
CA GLU A 216 36.46 10.33 -32.79
C GLU A 216 36.55 8.85 -32.43
N THR A 217 35.43 8.14 -32.53
CA THR A 217 35.36 6.70 -32.24
C THR A 217 34.58 5.98 -33.35
N LYS A 218 34.85 4.68 -33.50
CA LYS A 218 34.12 3.79 -34.41
C LYS A 218 32.95 3.07 -33.73
N GLU A 219 32.80 3.24 -32.42
CA GLU A 219 31.70 2.65 -31.66
C GLU A 219 30.34 3.26 -32.06
N THR A 220 29.29 2.45 -31.98
CA THR A 220 27.92 2.90 -32.29
C THR A 220 27.41 3.78 -31.14
N PRO A 221 27.17 5.07 -31.37
CA PRO A 221 26.62 5.95 -30.33
C PRO A 221 25.19 5.56 -29.95
N PRO A 222 24.75 5.86 -28.72
CA PRO A 222 23.38 5.64 -28.30
C PRO A 222 22.41 6.58 -29.02
N THR A 223 21.18 6.11 -29.25
CA THR A 223 20.10 6.91 -29.82
C THR A 223 19.44 7.76 -28.74
N TYR A 224 19.25 9.06 -29.02
CA TYR A 224 18.60 10.01 -28.11
C TYR A 224 17.47 10.75 -28.83
N ASN A 225 16.24 10.50 -28.41
CA ASN A 225 15.05 11.17 -28.91
C ASN A 225 14.59 12.24 -27.89
N ARG A 226 14.46 13.49 -28.33
CA ARG A 226 13.92 14.56 -27.49
C ARG A 226 12.42 14.39 -27.32
N THR A 227 12.00 13.97 -26.14
CA THR A 227 10.59 13.84 -25.79
C THR A 227 10.08 15.08 -25.05
N ASN A 228 8.80 15.39 -25.26
CA ASN A 228 8.06 16.36 -24.47
C ASN A 228 6.97 15.61 -23.70
N ARG A 229 6.26 16.32 -22.81
CA ARG A 229 5.14 15.79 -22.00
C ARG A 229 4.10 15.03 -22.82
N PHE A 230 3.88 15.46 -24.06
CA PHE A 230 2.96 14.83 -25.02
C PHE A 230 3.56 13.61 -25.72
N THR A 231 4.78 13.72 -26.25
CA THR A 231 5.39 12.67 -27.09
C THR A 231 5.99 11.52 -26.30
N VAL A 232 6.25 11.68 -25.00
CA VAL A 232 6.85 10.63 -24.16
C VAL A 232 6.02 9.34 -24.15
N GLY A 233 4.69 9.44 -24.12
CA GLY A 233 3.82 8.27 -24.12
C GLY A 233 3.94 7.47 -25.42
N PHE A 234 3.90 8.15 -26.56
CA PHE A 234 4.05 7.52 -27.89
C PHE A 234 5.45 6.96 -28.10
N GLN A 235 6.48 7.67 -27.65
CA GLN A 235 7.86 7.19 -27.73
C GLN A 235 8.04 5.91 -26.91
N ASN A 236 7.48 5.84 -25.70
CA ASN A 236 7.57 4.64 -24.87
C ASN A 236 6.90 3.42 -25.53
N ILE A 237 5.81 3.61 -26.30
CA ILE A 237 5.18 2.52 -27.06
C ILE A 237 6.10 2.01 -28.17
N VAL A 238 6.75 2.93 -28.89
CA VAL A 238 7.71 2.56 -29.95
C VAL A 238 8.92 1.86 -29.35
N ASP A 239 9.51 2.43 -28.30
CA ASP A 239 10.70 1.91 -27.63
C ASP A 239 10.44 0.55 -26.95
N ALA A 240 9.19 0.26 -26.57
CA ALA A 240 8.80 -1.04 -26.02
C ALA A 240 8.92 -2.17 -27.05
N TYR A 241 8.81 -1.88 -28.35
CA TYR A 241 9.10 -2.87 -29.39
C TYR A 241 10.60 -2.98 -29.65
N ALA A 242 11.24 -1.85 -30.00
CA ALA A 242 12.68 -1.77 -30.17
C ALA A 242 13.14 -0.32 -30.15
N VAL A 243 14.35 -0.08 -29.64
CA VAL A 243 15.01 1.22 -29.73
C VAL A 243 15.61 1.37 -31.14
N PRO A 244 15.32 2.47 -31.87
CA PRO A 244 15.85 2.67 -33.21
C PRO A 244 17.37 2.83 -33.22
N SER A 245 18.00 2.42 -34.32
CA SER A 245 19.45 2.55 -34.51
C SER A 245 19.87 4.01 -34.69
N TYR A 246 21.17 4.28 -34.56
CA TYR A 246 21.67 5.65 -34.59
C TYR A 246 21.38 6.35 -35.93
N ARG A 247 20.70 7.49 -35.86
CA ARG A 247 20.23 8.29 -37.00
C ARG A 247 19.21 7.59 -37.91
N GLU A 248 18.56 6.54 -37.43
CA GLU A 248 17.39 5.97 -38.06
C GLU A 248 16.16 6.89 -37.93
N VAL A 249 15.23 6.77 -38.87
CA VAL A 249 13.97 7.52 -38.83
C VAL A 249 13.13 7.00 -37.67
N ASN A 250 12.87 7.85 -36.68
CA ASN A 250 11.98 7.53 -35.58
C ASN A 250 10.53 7.43 -36.08
N PRO A 251 9.82 6.29 -35.89
CA PRO A 251 8.43 6.16 -36.30
C PRO A 251 7.44 6.90 -35.40
N ALA A 252 7.84 7.29 -34.17
CA ALA A 252 6.96 7.91 -33.18
C ALA A 252 6.14 9.11 -33.70
N PRO A 253 6.69 10.05 -34.52
CA PRO A 253 5.90 11.14 -35.09
C PRO A 253 4.71 10.67 -35.94
N PHE A 254 4.87 9.57 -36.69
CA PHE A 254 3.78 8.97 -37.45
C PHE A 254 2.79 8.27 -36.52
N THR A 255 3.31 7.51 -35.55
CA THR A 255 2.52 6.77 -34.56
C THR A 255 1.60 7.68 -33.75
N ILE A 256 1.97 8.94 -33.51
CA ILE A 256 1.11 9.92 -32.80
C ILE A 256 -0.29 10.02 -33.42
N ILE A 257 -0.40 9.96 -34.75
CA ILE A 257 -1.68 10.09 -35.46
C ILE A 257 -2.19 8.73 -35.93
N THR A 258 -1.32 7.92 -36.54
CA THR A 258 -1.77 6.66 -37.17
C THR A 258 -2.25 5.64 -36.14
N PHE A 259 -1.62 5.53 -34.97
CA PHE A 259 -2.03 4.56 -33.96
C PHE A 259 -3.41 4.87 -33.38
N PRO A 260 -3.71 6.09 -32.88
CA PRO A 260 -5.06 6.43 -32.42
C PRO A 260 -6.12 6.38 -33.53
N PHE A 261 -5.75 6.69 -34.77
CA PHE A 261 -6.68 6.61 -35.91
C PHE A 261 -7.05 5.15 -36.25
N LEU A 262 -6.07 4.25 -36.32
CA LEU A 262 -6.34 2.82 -36.55
C LEU A 262 -7.17 2.20 -35.41
N PHE A 263 -6.88 2.60 -34.16
CA PHE A 263 -7.72 2.24 -33.02
C PHE A 263 -9.17 2.70 -33.21
N ALA A 264 -9.37 3.94 -33.67
CA ALA A 264 -10.70 4.51 -33.87
C ALA A 264 -11.50 3.81 -34.98
N VAL A 265 -10.85 3.30 -36.02
CA VAL A 265 -11.53 2.50 -37.06
C VAL A 265 -12.07 1.18 -36.48
N MET A 266 -11.34 0.57 -35.54
CA MET A 266 -11.75 -0.66 -34.86
C MET A 266 -12.77 -0.41 -33.73
N PHE A 267 -12.69 0.75 -33.07
CA PHE A 267 -13.52 1.16 -31.94
C PHE A 267 -14.47 2.31 -32.33
N GLY A 268 -15.05 2.23 -33.53
CA GLY A 268 -15.82 3.31 -34.15
C GLY A 268 -17.24 3.46 -33.60
N ASP A 269 -17.38 3.95 -32.36
CA ASP A 269 -18.67 4.30 -31.74
C ASP A 269 -18.55 5.69 -31.10
N ALA A 270 -19.43 6.61 -31.50
CA ALA A 270 -19.37 7.99 -31.03
C ALA A 270 -19.72 8.14 -29.53
N GLY A 271 -20.59 7.27 -29.01
CA GLY A 271 -20.99 7.26 -27.60
C GLY A 271 -19.84 6.80 -26.70
N HIS A 272 -19.27 5.63 -27.00
CA HIS A 272 -18.11 5.11 -26.26
C HIS A 272 -16.87 6.01 -26.42
N GLY A 273 -16.63 6.54 -27.62
CA GLY A 273 -15.56 7.51 -27.89
C GLY A 273 -15.70 8.77 -27.04
N THR A 274 -16.93 9.28 -26.86
CA THR A 274 -17.21 10.44 -25.98
C THR A 274 -16.89 10.14 -24.51
N LEU A 275 -17.24 8.96 -24.00
CA LEU A 275 -16.90 8.57 -22.62
C LEU A 275 -15.38 8.45 -22.41
N MET A 276 -14.68 7.84 -23.36
CA MET A 276 -13.22 7.75 -23.33
C MET A 276 -12.57 9.14 -23.37
N PHE A 277 -13.06 10.03 -24.24
CA PHE A 277 -12.59 11.40 -24.34
C PHE A 277 -12.79 12.18 -23.04
N LEU A 278 -13.98 12.10 -22.42
CA LEU A 278 -14.28 12.78 -21.16
C LEU A 278 -13.37 12.29 -20.02
N PHE A 279 -13.15 10.98 -19.92
CA PHE A 279 -12.24 10.40 -18.93
C PHE A 279 -10.79 10.85 -19.15
N ALA A 280 -10.31 10.83 -20.40
CA ALA A 280 -8.97 11.31 -20.74
C ALA A 280 -8.79 12.81 -20.48
N LEU A 281 -9.81 13.62 -20.83
CA LEU A 281 -9.82 15.05 -20.59
C LEU A 281 -9.74 15.35 -19.09
N TRP A 282 -10.49 14.62 -18.27
CA TRP A 282 -10.43 14.75 -16.80
C TRP A 282 -9.02 14.47 -16.26
N MET A 283 -8.35 13.42 -16.73
CA MET A 283 -6.96 13.11 -16.35
C MET A 283 -5.97 14.21 -16.74
N VAL A 284 -6.14 14.80 -17.93
CA VAL A 284 -5.28 15.89 -18.42
C VAL A 284 -5.51 17.19 -17.63
N LEU A 285 -6.77 17.51 -17.30
CA LEU A 285 -7.10 18.71 -16.52
C LEU A 285 -6.61 18.63 -15.07
N LYS A 286 -6.71 17.46 -14.43
CA LYS A 286 -6.29 17.23 -13.04
C LYS A 286 -4.86 16.73 -12.88
N GLU A 287 -4.03 16.84 -13.91
CA GLU A 287 -2.70 16.23 -13.95
C GLU A 287 -1.80 16.63 -12.77
N LYS A 288 -1.79 17.90 -12.35
CA LYS A 288 -0.93 18.36 -11.23
C LYS A 288 -1.32 17.73 -9.88
N ALA A 289 -2.62 17.54 -9.64
CA ALA A 289 -3.11 16.93 -8.42
C ALA A 289 -2.78 15.43 -8.40
N LEU A 290 -3.03 14.76 -9.53
CA LEU A 290 -2.80 13.32 -9.68
C LEU A 290 -1.30 12.96 -9.66
N LEU A 291 -0.41 13.83 -10.15
CA LEU A 291 1.05 13.63 -10.01
C LEU A 291 1.55 13.79 -8.57
N ALA A 292 0.87 14.59 -7.75
CA ALA A 292 1.25 14.80 -6.35
C ALA A 292 0.81 13.63 -5.48
N GLU A 293 -0.30 13.00 -5.82
CA GLU A 293 -0.81 11.79 -5.18
C GLU A 293 -0.07 10.57 -5.72
N LYS A 294 0.95 10.11 -4.98
CA LYS A 294 1.67 8.88 -5.34
C LYS A 294 0.74 7.69 -5.16
N SER A 295 0.32 7.10 -6.27
CA SER A 295 -0.43 5.86 -6.32
C SER A 295 0.50 4.66 -6.47
N ASP A 296 0.32 3.65 -5.62
CA ASP A 296 1.02 2.36 -5.73
C ASP A 296 0.36 1.42 -6.75
N ASN A 297 -0.80 1.79 -7.31
CA ASN A 297 -1.51 0.99 -8.31
C ASN A 297 -0.83 1.09 -9.69
N GLU A 298 -0.20 -0.01 -10.12
CA GLU A 298 0.52 -0.10 -11.39
C GLU A 298 -0.37 0.16 -12.62
N ILE A 299 -1.61 -0.35 -12.59
CA ILE A 299 -2.60 -0.15 -13.65
C ILE A 299 -2.85 1.36 -13.83
N TRP A 300 -3.13 2.05 -12.73
CA TRP A 300 -3.40 3.49 -12.75
C TRP A 300 -2.20 4.29 -13.29
N ASN A 301 -0.98 3.95 -12.84
CA ASN A 301 0.24 4.60 -13.31
C ASN A 301 0.43 4.44 -14.83
N THR A 302 0.08 3.27 -15.38
CA THR A 302 0.15 2.99 -16.82
C THR A 302 -0.86 3.82 -17.61
N PHE A 303 -2.12 3.83 -17.19
CA PHE A 303 -3.17 4.64 -17.85
C PHE A 303 -2.87 6.14 -17.78
N PHE A 304 -2.40 6.62 -16.63
CA PHE A 304 -2.04 8.03 -16.44
C PHE A 304 -0.82 8.43 -17.29
N GLY A 305 0.16 7.53 -17.44
CA GLY A 305 1.28 7.68 -18.36
C GLY A 305 0.83 7.85 -19.82
N GLY A 306 -0.21 7.12 -20.21
CA GLY A 306 -0.82 7.14 -21.55
C GLY A 306 -1.94 8.16 -21.77
N ARG A 307 -2.17 9.13 -20.85
CA ARG A 307 -3.34 10.03 -20.90
C ARG A 307 -3.56 10.77 -22.23
N TYR A 308 -2.49 11.22 -22.89
CA TYR A 308 -2.60 11.89 -24.20
C TYR A 308 -2.94 10.93 -25.34
N ILE A 309 -2.55 9.67 -25.22
CA ILE A 309 -2.86 8.62 -26.18
C ILE A 309 -4.37 8.33 -26.11
N ILE A 310 -4.89 8.15 -24.89
CA ILE A 310 -6.32 7.93 -24.66
C ILE A 310 -7.15 9.13 -25.11
N LEU A 311 -6.64 10.35 -24.91
CA LEU A 311 -7.28 11.56 -25.41
C LEU A 311 -7.44 11.55 -26.93
N LEU A 312 -6.37 11.26 -27.67
CA LEU A 312 -6.45 11.17 -29.14
C LEU A 312 -7.31 10.00 -29.60
N MET A 313 -7.23 8.85 -28.94
CA MET A 313 -8.08 7.69 -29.23
C MET A 313 -9.56 8.03 -29.08
N GLY A 314 -9.94 8.75 -28.02
CA GLY A 314 -11.32 9.21 -27.82
C GLY A 314 -11.78 10.19 -28.89
N ILE A 315 -10.95 11.17 -29.28
CA ILE A 315 -11.28 12.15 -30.34
C ILE A 315 -11.47 11.45 -31.69
N PHE A 316 -10.54 10.57 -32.08
CA PHE A 316 -10.67 9.88 -33.35
C PHE A 316 -11.82 8.86 -33.34
N SER A 317 -12.07 8.16 -32.23
CA SER A 317 -13.21 7.23 -32.09
C SER A 317 -14.56 7.97 -32.19
N MET A 318 -14.64 9.17 -31.62
CA MET A 318 -15.81 10.04 -31.80
C MET A 318 -15.99 10.43 -33.28
N TYR A 319 -14.90 10.80 -33.97
CA TYR A 319 -14.95 11.12 -35.40
C TYR A 319 -15.36 9.92 -36.26
N THR A 320 -14.76 8.74 -36.08
CA THR A 320 -15.09 7.54 -36.85
C THR A 320 -16.48 7.02 -36.54
N GLY A 321 -16.91 7.07 -35.27
CA GLY A 321 -18.27 6.71 -34.88
C GLY A 321 -19.34 7.61 -35.51
N LEU A 322 -19.04 8.90 -35.68
CA LEU A 322 -19.89 9.83 -36.43
C LEU A 322 -19.92 9.50 -37.94
N ILE A 323 -18.79 9.08 -38.52
CA ILE A 323 -18.73 8.61 -39.92
C ILE A 323 -19.52 7.29 -40.11
N TYR A 324 -19.46 6.37 -39.15
CA TYR A 324 -20.27 5.15 -39.18
C TYR A 324 -21.74 5.40 -38.85
N ASN A 325 -22.06 6.59 -38.32
CA ASN A 325 -23.37 6.94 -37.80
C ASN A 325 -23.86 5.92 -36.76
N ASP A 326 -22.97 5.54 -35.84
CA ASP A 326 -23.26 4.63 -34.74
C ASP A 326 -22.93 5.28 -33.39
N THR A 327 -23.95 5.38 -32.55
CA THR A 327 -23.87 5.84 -31.16
C THR A 327 -24.63 4.88 -30.28
N PHE A 328 -23.93 4.08 -29.47
CA PHE A 328 -24.54 3.04 -28.63
C PHE A 328 -25.51 2.13 -29.41
N SER A 329 -25.12 1.68 -30.61
CA SER A 329 -25.94 0.86 -31.54
C SER A 329 -27.15 1.57 -32.17
N LYS A 330 -27.20 2.91 -32.13
CA LYS A 330 -28.27 3.73 -32.73
C LYS A 330 -27.70 4.74 -33.72
N SER A 331 -28.42 4.95 -34.82
CA SER A 331 -28.08 5.95 -35.83
C SER A 331 -28.82 7.26 -35.60
N PHE A 332 -28.20 8.37 -35.99
CA PHE A 332 -28.80 9.70 -35.92
C PHE A 332 -29.15 10.22 -37.31
N ASN A 333 -30.41 10.65 -37.48
CA ASN A 333 -30.86 11.31 -38.69
C ASN A 333 -30.67 12.82 -38.60
N ILE A 334 -29.49 13.31 -39.00
CA ILE A 334 -29.10 14.72 -38.91
C ILE A 334 -29.51 15.50 -40.17
N PHE A 335 -29.31 14.93 -41.36
CA PHE A 335 -29.51 15.61 -42.65
C PHE A 335 -30.76 15.17 -43.42
N GLY A 336 -31.53 14.23 -42.87
CA GLY A 336 -32.59 13.54 -43.61
C GLY A 336 -32.04 12.32 -44.36
N SER A 337 -32.74 11.19 -44.27
CA SER A 337 -32.42 10.00 -45.04
C SER A 337 -32.56 10.26 -46.54
N SER A 338 -31.63 9.70 -47.33
CA SER A 338 -31.71 9.74 -48.81
C SER A 338 -32.63 8.65 -49.37
N TRP A 339 -33.11 7.75 -48.51
CA TRP A 339 -34.14 6.76 -48.79
C TRP A 339 -35.50 7.22 -48.28
N PHE A 340 -36.54 7.03 -49.09
CA PHE A 340 -37.92 7.36 -48.74
C PHE A 340 -38.88 6.21 -49.10
N VAL A 341 -39.98 6.12 -48.37
CA VAL A 341 -41.03 5.13 -48.63
C VAL A 341 -42.13 5.80 -49.46
N ALA A 342 -42.13 5.57 -50.77
CA ALA A 342 -43.05 6.22 -51.71
C ALA A 342 -44.51 5.74 -51.57
N LYS A 343 -44.73 4.47 -51.21
CA LYS A 343 -46.06 3.88 -51.02
C LYS A 343 -46.02 2.99 -49.78
N LYS A 344 -46.79 3.36 -48.75
CA LYS A 344 -46.90 2.59 -47.51
C LYS A 344 -48.00 1.55 -47.67
N SER A 345 -47.64 0.27 -47.87
CA SER A 345 -48.63 -0.80 -47.87
C SER A 345 -49.09 -1.04 -46.43
N ILE A 346 -50.39 -0.93 -46.15
CA ILE A 346 -50.95 -1.10 -44.81
C ILE A 346 -50.83 -2.57 -44.32
N TYR A 347 -50.46 -3.51 -45.20
CA TYR A 347 -50.58 -4.96 -44.97
C TYR A 347 -49.26 -5.76 -45.04
N GLN A 348 -48.08 -5.13 -45.12
CA GLN A 348 -46.80 -5.84 -45.12
C GLN A 348 -45.92 -5.45 -43.93
N GLU A 349 -45.54 -6.44 -43.12
CA GLU A 349 -44.61 -6.25 -41.97
C GLU A 349 -43.16 -6.01 -42.42
N HIS A 350 -42.81 -6.41 -43.64
CA HIS A 350 -41.47 -6.24 -44.23
C HIS A 350 -41.62 -5.73 -45.66
N GLU A 351 -41.15 -4.52 -45.94
CA GLU A 351 -41.13 -3.91 -47.28
C GLU A 351 -39.70 -3.93 -47.84
N GLN A 352 -39.53 -4.46 -49.05
CA GLN A 352 -38.29 -4.33 -49.82
C GLN A 352 -38.37 -3.06 -50.67
N LEU A 353 -37.43 -2.13 -50.48
CA LEU A 353 -37.36 -0.88 -51.22
C LEU A 353 -36.63 -1.10 -52.55
N ASP A 354 -37.19 -0.59 -53.65
CA ASP A 354 -36.53 -0.61 -54.96
C ASP A 354 -35.62 0.61 -55.10
N PRO A 355 -34.31 0.45 -55.36
CA PRO A 355 -33.39 1.57 -55.56
C PRO A 355 -33.79 2.54 -56.69
N VAL A 356 -34.63 2.12 -57.65
CA VAL A 356 -35.07 3.01 -58.75
C VAL A 356 -36.12 4.01 -58.29
N ASP A 357 -37.06 3.59 -57.45
CA ASP A 357 -38.24 4.38 -57.06
C ASP A 357 -38.11 5.01 -55.66
N ASN A 358 -37.30 4.44 -54.77
CA ASN A 358 -37.24 4.79 -53.34
C ASN A 358 -35.96 5.50 -52.90
N TYR A 359 -35.02 5.73 -53.83
CA TYR A 359 -33.76 6.43 -53.56
C TYR A 359 -33.74 7.82 -54.22
N MET A 360 -33.36 8.84 -53.45
CA MET A 360 -33.34 10.24 -53.91
C MET A 360 -32.25 10.54 -54.96
N GLY A 361 -31.33 9.59 -55.20
CA GLY A 361 -30.25 9.73 -56.19
C GLY A 361 -28.98 10.41 -55.66
N THR A 362 -28.99 10.91 -54.42
CA THR A 362 -27.84 11.56 -53.78
C THR A 362 -27.40 10.80 -52.53
N PRO A 363 -26.09 10.57 -52.31
CA PRO A 363 -25.61 9.91 -51.10
C PRO A 363 -25.80 10.79 -49.86
N TYR A 364 -25.89 10.16 -48.69
CA TYR A 364 -25.99 10.88 -47.41
C TYR A 364 -24.77 11.80 -47.23
N PRO A 365 -24.95 13.09 -46.90
CA PRO A 365 -23.85 14.07 -46.92
C PRO A 365 -22.68 13.79 -45.97
N PHE A 366 -22.90 13.05 -44.88
CA PHE A 366 -21.87 12.80 -43.86
C PHE A 366 -22.07 11.45 -43.17
N GLY A 367 -21.22 10.48 -43.50
CA GLY A 367 -21.27 9.14 -42.92
C GLY A 367 -22.27 8.20 -43.59
N VAL A 368 -22.72 7.18 -42.85
CA VAL A 368 -23.68 6.17 -43.35
C VAL A 368 -25.13 6.63 -43.13
N ASP A 369 -25.99 6.38 -44.12
CA ASP A 369 -27.41 6.71 -44.03
C ASP A 369 -28.08 5.97 -42.84
N PRO A 370 -28.82 6.68 -41.96
CA PRO A 370 -29.50 6.09 -40.82
C PRO A 370 -30.42 4.91 -41.15
N VAL A 371 -30.99 4.86 -42.35
CA VAL A 371 -31.94 3.80 -42.78
C VAL A 371 -31.30 2.41 -42.75
N TRP A 372 -30.00 2.30 -43.00
CA TRP A 372 -29.28 1.02 -42.94
C TRP A 372 -29.28 0.39 -41.54
N GLN A 373 -29.44 1.17 -40.48
CA GLN A 373 -29.55 0.64 -39.11
C GLN A 373 -30.89 -0.06 -38.85
N LEU A 374 -31.95 0.35 -39.58
CA LEU A 374 -33.29 -0.24 -39.49
C LEU A 374 -33.47 -1.42 -40.44
N ALA A 375 -32.61 -1.53 -41.44
CA ALA A 375 -32.68 -2.54 -42.48
C ALA A 375 -32.28 -3.93 -41.93
N THR A 376 -32.98 -4.97 -42.37
CA THR A 376 -32.66 -6.37 -42.01
C THR A 376 -31.44 -6.89 -42.78
N ASN A 377 -31.11 -6.29 -43.93
CA ASN A 377 -29.95 -6.60 -44.78
C ASN A 377 -28.77 -5.63 -44.57
N LYS A 378 -28.55 -5.19 -43.32
CA LYS A 378 -27.47 -4.28 -42.95
C LYS A 378 -26.07 -4.88 -43.15
N ILE A 379 -25.93 -6.18 -42.89
CA ILE A 379 -24.69 -6.97 -43.01
C ILE A 379 -24.70 -7.62 -44.39
#